data_AF-A0A7Y3R5Z0-F1
#
_entry.id   AF-A0A7Y3R5Z0-F1
#
_cell.length_a   1.000
_cell.length_b   1.000
_cell.length_c   1.000
_cell.angle_alpha   90.00
_cell.angle_beta   90.00
_cell.angle_gamma   90.00
#
_symmetry.space_group_name_H-M   'P 1'
#
loop_
_entity.id
_entity.type
_entity.pdbx_description
1 polymer ?
#
loop_
_entity_poly.entity_id
_entity_poly.type
_entity_poly.pdbx_seq_one_letter_code
_entity_poly.pdbx_strand_id
1 'polypeptide(L)'
;MKFEDRRVELLSSISIEESKVNLSHPIVFLCGGKVDVTVSDISVRNMLLEHLAGSNPALFDKIKLAEYFKDWLHDAVYDNLLTFEDDIASVSSLIIIILESAGSIAELGIFSANPKLKGKLLIFIQESHFEQDSFIKLGPLRHIDPDDDGFVCSYSWDDSNIGSTLRPYLIDIERDITEFLSHTPELVHVDQASSGHIAFLIYELVSIFKALKLTEIEAYLKVLGFDKSRVEIKRLLFLLNKLEFVDSRRRGKLDYYFPISKELKVHFTNQTGRPRFDRQKMTMAAMQFYNTNDSERHRMFVISELLQKEKEQAEEQGAA
;
A
#
# COMPACT_ATOMS: atom_id res chain seq x y z
N MET A 1 33.25 22.36 9.57
CA MET A 1 33.84 21.05 9.24
C MET A 1 32.88 20.34 8.30
N LYS A 2 33.36 19.80 7.15
CA LYS A 2 32.51 19.00 6.26
C LYS A 2 32.44 17.58 6.79
N PHE A 3 31.26 17.01 6.91
CA PHE A 3 31.07 15.60 7.26
C PHE A 3 31.12 14.75 5.99
N GLU A 4 31.62 13.51 6.12
CA GLU A 4 31.64 12.52 5.05
C GLU A 4 30.26 11.85 4.89
N ASP A 5 29.97 11.35 3.68
CA ASP A 5 28.75 10.59 3.42
C ASP A 5 28.88 9.15 3.92
N ARG A 6 28.13 8.80 4.96
CA ARG A 6 28.14 7.47 5.59
C ARG A 6 26.90 6.64 5.27
N ARG A 7 26.01 7.10 4.39
CA ARG A 7 24.69 6.46 4.17
C ARG A 7 24.83 5.02 3.70
N VAL A 8 25.69 4.76 2.71
CA VAL A 8 25.96 3.40 2.19
C VAL A 8 26.62 2.51 3.25
N GLU A 9 27.60 3.03 3.98
CA GLU A 9 28.26 2.31 5.09
C GLU A 9 27.24 1.83 6.12
N LEU A 10 26.34 2.74 6.54
CA LEU A 10 25.32 2.45 7.56
C LEU A 10 24.31 1.41 7.07
N LEU A 11 23.87 1.48 5.81
CA LEU A 11 22.98 0.48 5.22
C LEU A 11 23.60 -0.93 5.19
N SER A 12 24.92 -1.04 4.99
CA SER A 12 25.61 -2.33 4.95
C SER A 12 25.51 -3.14 6.26
N SER A 13 25.08 -2.50 7.37
CA SER A 13 24.89 -3.16 8.66
C SER A 13 23.55 -3.89 8.81
N ILE A 14 22.59 -3.60 7.94
CA ILE A 14 21.24 -4.14 7.99
C ILE A 14 21.23 -5.61 7.55
N SER A 15 20.48 -6.46 8.25
CA SER A 15 20.10 -7.79 7.78
C SER A 15 18.67 -7.73 7.25
N ILE A 16 18.50 -7.97 5.95
CA ILE A 16 17.18 -7.94 5.32
C ILE A 16 16.40 -9.20 5.62
N GLU A 17 17.06 -10.37 5.73
CA GLU A 17 16.38 -11.63 6.03
C GLU A 17 15.64 -11.59 7.38
N GLU A 18 16.27 -10.94 8.37
CA GLU A 18 15.71 -10.78 9.71
C GLU A 18 14.85 -9.51 9.85
N SER A 19 14.75 -8.68 8.81
CA SER A 19 13.93 -7.47 8.83
C SER A 19 12.46 -7.82 8.59
N LYS A 20 11.56 -7.00 9.11
CA LYS A 20 10.12 -7.23 9.03
C LYS A 20 9.38 -6.04 8.44
N VAL A 21 8.42 -6.30 7.55
CA VAL A 21 7.43 -5.33 7.11
C VAL A 21 6.38 -5.16 8.20
N ASN A 22 5.97 -3.92 8.44
CA ASN A 22 4.94 -3.55 9.38
C ASN A 22 3.61 -3.26 8.66
N LEU A 23 2.63 -4.11 8.94
CA LEU A 23 1.27 -4.11 8.40
C LEU A 23 0.23 -3.68 9.44
N SER A 24 0.65 -3.17 10.60
CA SER A 24 -0.27 -2.74 11.68
C SER A 24 -1.25 -1.62 11.26
N HIS A 25 -0.92 -0.89 10.20
CA HIS A 25 -1.81 0.06 9.51
C HIS A 25 -2.16 -0.55 8.15
N PRO A 26 -3.21 -1.39 8.09
CA PRO A 26 -3.50 -2.19 6.91
C PRO A 26 -4.04 -1.32 5.79
N ILE A 27 -3.65 -1.66 4.57
CA ILE A 27 -4.25 -1.12 3.34
C ILE A 27 -5.29 -2.13 2.88
N VAL A 28 -6.52 -1.66 2.66
CA VAL A 28 -7.63 -2.49 2.17
C VAL A 28 -7.92 -2.10 0.73
N PHE A 29 -7.70 -3.00 -0.22
CA PHE A 29 -8.02 -2.76 -1.62
C PHE A 29 -9.41 -3.32 -1.94
N LEU A 30 -10.34 -2.45 -2.35
CA LEU A 30 -11.75 -2.80 -2.53
C LEU A 30 -12.17 -2.78 -4.02
N CYS A 31 -12.40 -3.98 -4.53
CA CYS A 31 -12.85 -4.28 -5.89
C CYS A 31 -14.36 -4.57 -5.91
N GLY A 32 -15.05 -4.20 -7.00
CA GLY A 32 -16.51 -4.41 -7.11
C GLY A 32 -17.22 -3.56 -8.16
N GLY A 33 -18.49 -3.26 -7.89
CA GLY A 33 -19.40 -2.52 -8.77
C GLY A 33 -19.19 -1.01 -8.74
N LYS A 34 -19.93 -0.25 -9.57
CA LYS A 34 -19.71 1.20 -9.72
C LYS A 34 -19.85 1.95 -8.38
N VAL A 35 -19.00 2.95 -8.14
CA VAL A 35 -19.10 3.89 -7.00
C VAL A 35 -19.46 5.28 -7.53
N ASP A 36 -20.42 5.93 -6.89
CA ASP A 36 -20.90 7.26 -7.25
C ASP A 36 -21.46 7.97 -6.02
N VAL A 37 -20.77 9.00 -5.53
CA VAL A 37 -21.18 9.74 -4.34
C VAL A 37 -22.48 10.53 -4.53
N THR A 38 -22.98 10.65 -5.76
CA THR A 38 -24.20 11.40 -6.07
C THR A 38 -25.46 10.54 -6.12
N VAL A 39 -25.31 9.22 -6.13
CA VAL A 39 -26.41 8.26 -6.27
C VAL A 39 -26.20 7.09 -5.31
N SER A 40 -27.15 6.86 -4.41
CA SER A 40 -27.10 5.72 -3.48
C SER A 40 -27.63 4.44 -4.14
N ASP A 41 -27.35 3.29 -3.53
CA ASP A 41 -27.85 1.96 -3.91
C ASP A 41 -27.53 1.52 -5.36
N ILE A 42 -26.42 1.97 -5.92
CA ILE A 42 -26.02 1.60 -7.29
C ILE A 42 -25.19 0.32 -7.40
N SER A 43 -24.62 -0.15 -6.28
CA SER A 43 -23.81 -1.36 -6.18
C SER A 43 -23.61 -1.74 -4.70
N VAL A 44 -23.29 -3.01 -4.45
CA VAL A 44 -22.91 -3.52 -3.13
C VAL A 44 -21.68 -2.75 -2.63
N ARG A 45 -20.66 -2.56 -3.48
CA ARG A 45 -19.45 -1.78 -3.15
C ARG A 45 -19.78 -0.35 -2.71
N ASN A 46 -20.68 0.34 -3.41
CA ASN A 46 -21.08 1.70 -3.07
C ASN A 46 -21.80 1.75 -1.72
N MET A 47 -22.74 0.83 -1.50
CA MET A 47 -23.47 0.74 -0.23
C MET A 47 -22.56 0.40 0.95
N LEU A 48 -21.57 -0.48 0.75
CA LEU A 48 -20.55 -0.78 1.75
C LEU A 48 -19.75 0.46 2.12
N LEU A 49 -19.30 1.24 1.13
CA LEU A 49 -18.57 2.50 1.38
C LEU A 49 -19.41 3.51 2.15
N GLU A 50 -20.69 3.70 1.78
CA GLU A 50 -21.62 4.58 2.50
C GLU A 50 -21.83 4.11 3.94
N HIS A 51 -22.01 2.81 4.15
CA HIS A 51 -22.14 2.21 5.47
C HIS A 51 -20.90 2.45 6.33
N LEU A 52 -19.71 2.14 5.81
CA LEU A 52 -18.46 2.29 6.55
C LEU A 52 -18.13 3.75 6.87
N ALA A 53 -18.45 4.69 5.98
CA ALA A 53 -18.27 6.12 6.25
C ALA A 53 -19.07 6.58 7.48
N GLY A 54 -20.23 5.99 7.75
CA GLY A 54 -21.06 6.32 8.91
C GLY A 54 -20.80 5.47 10.16
N SER A 55 -20.54 4.18 9.99
CA SER A 55 -20.43 3.20 11.09
C SER A 55 -19.00 3.00 11.58
N ASN A 56 -18.02 3.02 10.67
CA ASN A 56 -16.63 2.69 10.95
C ASN A 56 -15.66 3.51 10.09
N PRO A 57 -15.54 4.84 10.37
CA PRO A 57 -14.67 5.73 9.61
C PRO A 57 -13.20 5.27 9.60
N ALA A 58 -12.74 4.62 10.67
CA ALA A 58 -11.38 4.10 10.76
C ALA A 58 -11.10 2.95 9.78
N LEU A 59 -12.10 2.13 9.45
CA LEU A 59 -11.99 1.14 8.38
C LEU A 59 -12.14 1.80 7.00
N PHE A 60 -13.07 2.76 6.87
CA PHE A 60 -13.26 3.52 5.64
C PHE A 60 -11.97 4.20 5.16
N ASP A 61 -11.22 4.85 6.05
CA ASP A 61 -9.97 5.56 5.72
C ASP A 61 -8.85 4.63 5.19
N LYS A 62 -8.93 3.33 5.50
CA LYS A 62 -7.98 2.31 5.04
C LYS A 62 -8.30 1.81 3.64
N ILE A 63 -9.49 2.07 3.12
CA ILE A 63 -9.94 1.60 1.82
C ILE A 63 -9.27 2.39 0.70
N LYS A 64 -8.77 1.67 -0.30
CA LYS A 64 -8.25 2.21 -1.56
C LYS A 64 -9.06 1.62 -2.72
N LEU A 65 -9.40 2.47 -3.67
CA LEU A 65 -10.11 2.12 -4.90
C LEU A 65 -9.18 2.40 -6.10
N ALA A 66 -9.13 1.49 -7.07
CA ALA A 66 -8.29 1.66 -8.25
C ALA A 66 -8.67 2.92 -9.05
N GLU A 67 -9.97 3.26 -9.05
CA GLU A 67 -10.54 4.39 -9.78
C GLU A 67 -10.13 5.76 -9.22
N TYR A 68 -9.55 5.83 -8.02
CA TYR A 68 -8.95 7.07 -7.51
C TYR A 68 -7.62 7.41 -8.17
N PHE A 69 -7.06 6.46 -8.93
CA PHE A 69 -5.73 6.60 -9.51
C PHE A 69 -5.77 6.82 -11.03
N LYS A 70 -6.80 7.51 -11.56
CA LYS A 70 -7.05 7.68 -13.02
C LYS A 70 -5.85 8.13 -13.85
N ASP A 71 -4.87 8.80 -13.24
CA ASP A 71 -3.65 9.26 -13.90
C ASP A 71 -2.55 8.20 -14.08
N TRP A 72 -2.75 6.95 -13.62
CA TRP A 72 -1.75 5.88 -13.77
C TRP A 72 -1.32 5.67 -15.23
N LEU A 73 -2.23 5.95 -16.18
CA LEU A 73 -2.01 5.85 -17.62
C LEU A 73 -1.30 7.09 -18.21
N HIS A 74 -1.51 8.27 -17.62
CA HIS A 74 -1.02 9.55 -18.16
C HIS A 74 0.50 9.72 -18.05
N ASP A 75 1.11 9.13 -17.02
CA ASP A 75 2.56 9.25 -16.82
C ASP A 75 3.39 8.17 -17.55
N ALA A 76 2.73 7.24 -18.26
CA ALA A 76 3.34 6.08 -18.93
C ALA A 76 4.30 5.28 -18.01
N VAL A 77 4.04 5.30 -16.70
CA VAL A 77 4.84 4.60 -15.68
C VAL A 77 4.43 3.14 -15.60
N TYR A 78 3.16 2.84 -15.86
CA TYR A 78 2.63 1.49 -15.96
C TYR A 78 2.24 1.19 -17.41
N ASP A 79 2.65 0.01 -17.89
CA ASP A 79 2.35 -0.44 -19.26
C ASP A 79 0.87 -0.79 -19.43
N ASN A 80 0.21 -1.26 -18.37
CA ASN A 80 -1.18 -1.66 -18.35
C ASN A 80 -1.76 -1.65 -16.93
N LEU A 81 -3.10 -1.73 -16.84
CA LEU A 81 -3.84 -1.66 -15.57
C LEU A 81 -3.54 -2.85 -14.65
N LEU A 82 -3.38 -4.05 -15.22
CA LEU A 82 -3.14 -5.26 -14.44
C LEU A 82 -1.83 -5.14 -13.64
N THR A 83 -0.79 -4.58 -14.23
CA THR A 83 0.49 -4.33 -13.56
C THR A 83 0.35 -3.35 -12.39
N PHE A 84 -0.58 -2.39 -12.49
CA PHE A 84 -0.86 -1.42 -11.42
C PHE A 84 -1.66 -2.05 -10.29
N GLU A 85 -2.71 -2.79 -10.63
CA GLU A 85 -3.54 -3.48 -9.65
C GLU A 85 -2.79 -4.60 -8.93
N ASP A 86 -1.87 -5.32 -9.59
CA ASP A 86 -0.99 -6.30 -8.94
C ASP A 86 -0.06 -5.64 -7.91
N ASP A 87 0.46 -4.45 -8.21
CA ASP A 87 1.29 -3.68 -7.27
C ASP A 87 0.49 -3.15 -6.07
N ILE A 88 -0.74 -2.65 -6.29
CA ILE A 88 -1.65 -2.27 -5.19
C ILE A 88 -2.00 -3.51 -4.35
N ALA A 89 -2.41 -4.60 -4.99
CA ALA A 89 -2.70 -5.86 -4.33
C ALA A 89 -1.51 -6.37 -3.50
N SER A 90 -0.27 -6.18 -3.99
CA SER A 90 0.91 -6.59 -3.26
C SER A 90 1.18 -5.77 -1.99
N VAL A 91 0.85 -4.47 -1.94
CA VAL A 91 0.99 -3.65 -0.72
C VAL A 91 -0.19 -3.79 0.23
N SER A 92 -1.33 -4.27 -0.26
CA SER A 92 -2.55 -4.47 0.54
C SER A 92 -2.38 -5.57 1.59
N SER A 93 -2.97 -5.34 2.75
CA SER A 93 -3.14 -6.34 3.81
C SER A 93 -4.37 -7.21 3.53
N LEU A 94 -5.39 -6.61 2.93
CA LEU A 94 -6.63 -7.27 2.53
C LEU A 94 -7.06 -6.77 1.15
N ILE A 95 -7.52 -7.70 0.31
CA ILE A 95 -8.10 -7.45 -1.01
C ILE A 95 -9.53 -7.99 -0.95
N ILE A 96 -10.49 -7.08 -0.98
CA ILE A 96 -11.91 -7.43 -0.99
C ILE A 96 -12.36 -7.45 -2.45
N ILE A 97 -12.99 -8.53 -2.88
CA ILE A 97 -13.63 -8.60 -4.20
C ILE A 97 -15.10 -8.91 -4.02
N ILE A 98 -15.94 -7.95 -4.39
CA ILE A 98 -17.38 -8.14 -4.43
C ILE A 98 -17.76 -8.56 -5.86
N LEU A 99 -18.26 -9.78 -6.02
CA LEU A 99 -18.60 -10.37 -7.33
C LEU A 99 -19.95 -9.87 -7.84
N GLU A 100 -19.96 -8.62 -8.29
CA GLU A 100 -21.17 -7.92 -8.75
C GLU A 100 -21.00 -7.25 -10.12
N SER A 101 -19.81 -7.35 -10.72
CA SER A 101 -19.50 -6.71 -12.00
C SER A 101 -18.55 -7.53 -12.87
N ALA A 102 -18.56 -7.31 -14.19
CA ALA A 102 -17.61 -7.95 -15.09
C ALA A 102 -16.14 -7.69 -14.72
N GLY A 103 -15.84 -6.49 -14.19
CA GLY A 103 -14.51 -6.12 -13.69
C GLY A 103 -14.11 -7.00 -12.50
N SER A 104 -14.96 -7.08 -11.48
CA SER A 104 -14.72 -7.89 -10.28
C SER A 104 -14.53 -9.39 -10.56
N ILE A 105 -15.21 -9.91 -11.59
CA ILE A 105 -15.05 -11.30 -12.03
C ILE A 105 -13.69 -11.49 -12.72
N ALA A 106 -13.22 -10.51 -13.49
CA ALA A 106 -11.89 -10.55 -14.10
C ALA A 106 -10.78 -10.43 -13.03
N GLU A 107 -10.94 -9.52 -12.07
CA GLU A 107 -10.05 -9.34 -10.91
C GLU A 107 -9.95 -10.64 -10.09
N LEU A 108 -11.08 -11.31 -9.82
CA LEU A 108 -11.09 -12.63 -9.18
C LEU A 108 -10.20 -13.62 -9.94
N GLY A 109 -10.33 -13.70 -11.26
CA GLY A 109 -9.53 -14.61 -12.08
C GLY A 109 -8.03 -14.32 -11.99
N ILE A 110 -7.64 -13.05 -12.03
CA ILE A 110 -6.23 -12.63 -11.97
C ILE A 110 -5.65 -12.84 -10.58
N PHE A 111 -6.34 -12.39 -9.53
CA PHE A 111 -5.80 -12.44 -8.16
C PHE A 111 -5.85 -13.83 -7.56
N SER A 112 -6.88 -14.64 -7.83
CA SER A 112 -6.95 -16.03 -7.36
C SER A 112 -5.82 -16.89 -7.92
N ALA A 113 -5.32 -16.58 -9.12
CA ALA A 113 -4.21 -17.30 -9.74
C ALA A 113 -2.84 -16.88 -9.18
N ASN A 114 -2.74 -15.78 -8.42
CA ASN A 114 -1.49 -15.30 -7.84
C ASN A 114 -1.29 -15.91 -6.43
N PRO A 115 -0.34 -16.86 -6.25
CA PRO A 115 -0.15 -17.54 -4.96
C PRO A 115 0.29 -16.59 -3.84
N LYS A 116 0.85 -15.42 -4.16
CA LYS A 116 1.24 -14.41 -3.17
C LYS A 116 0.05 -13.64 -2.58
N LEU A 117 -1.11 -13.70 -3.24
CA LEU A 117 -2.31 -12.97 -2.83
C LEU A 117 -3.33 -13.87 -2.11
N LYS A 118 -3.20 -15.20 -2.21
CA LYS A 118 -4.21 -16.15 -1.69
C LYS A 118 -4.66 -15.86 -0.25
N GLY A 119 -3.71 -15.64 0.67
CA GLY A 119 -4.02 -15.34 2.08
C GLY A 119 -4.49 -13.90 2.36
N LYS A 120 -4.78 -13.11 1.33
CA LYS A 120 -5.22 -11.71 1.42
C LYS A 120 -6.62 -11.49 0.82
N LEU A 121 -7.23 -12.50 0.21
CA LEU A 121 -8.48 -12.36 -0.55
C LEU A 121 -9.69 -12.61 0.33
N LEU A 122 -10.62 -11.65 0.39
CA LEU A 122 -11.94 -11.83 0.99
C LEU A 122 -13.00 -11.58 -0.08
N ILE A 123 -13.79 -12.59 -0.39
CA ILE A 123 -14.72 -12.57 -1.51
C ILE A 123 -16.15 -12.47 -1.00
N PHE A 124 -16.93 -11.54 -1.55
CA PHE A 124 -18.37 -11.45 -1.32
C PHE A 124 -19.13 -11.82 -2.59
N ILE A 125 -20.07 -12.76 -2.48
CA ILE A 125 -20.86 -13.27 -3.60
C ILE A 125 -22.35 -13.35 -3.24
N GLN A 126 -23.22 -13.16 -4.23
CA GLN A 126 -24.66 -13.30 -4.04
C GLN A 126 -24.99 -14.76 -3.74
N GLU A 127 -25.80 -15.01 -2.72
CA GLU A 127 -26.21 -16.34 -2.26
C GLU A 127 -26.71 -17.21 -3.42
N SER A 128 -27.59 -16.66 -4.27
CA SER A 128 -28.13 -17.36 -5.44
C SER A 128 -27.07 -17.79 -6.46
N HIS A 129 -25.95 -17.08 -6.55
CA HIS A 129 -24.80 -17.45 -7.38
C HIS A 129 -23.88 -18.44 -6.70
N PHE A 130 -23.74 -18.36 -5.37
CA PHE A 130 -22.96 -19.29 -4.58
C PHE A 130 -23.62 -20.68 -4.50
N GLU A 131 -24.95 -20.77 -4.52
CA GLU A 131 -25.67 -22.05 -4.54
C GLU A 131 -25.50 -22.83 -5.84
N GLN A 132 -25.15 -22.15 -6.94
CA GLN A 132 -24.99 -22.78 -8.26
C GLN A 132 -23.65 -23.52 -8.41
N ASP A 133 -23.67 -24.69 -9.05
CA ASP A 133 -22.47 -25.41 -9.48
C ASP A 133 -21.83 -24.74 -10.72
N SER A 134 -21.29 -23.55 -10.52
CA SER A 134 -20.69 -22.71 -11.56
C SER A 134 -19.17 -22.91 -11.65
N PHE A 135 -18.58 -22.50 -12.78
CA PHE A 135 -17.12 -22.45 -12.91
C PHE A 135 -16.49 -21.54 -11.85
N ILE A 136 -17.13 -20.42 -11.50
CA ILE A 136 -16.65 -19.49 -10.47
C ILE A 136 -16.55 -20.21 -9.11
N LYS A 137 -17.61 -20.92 -8.70
CA LYS A 137 -17.64 -21.68 -7.44
C LYS A 137 -16.62 -22.80 -7.42
N LEU A 138 -16.64 -23.66 -8.45
CA LEU A 138 -15.83 -24.88 -8.50
C LEU A 138 -14.35 -24.61 -8.81
N GLY A 139 -14.05 -23.46 -9.40
CA GLY A 139 -12.71 -23.01 -9.77
C GLY A 139 -12.12 -22.03 -8.76
N PRO A 140 -12.12 -20.71 -9.05
CA PRO A 140 -11.40 -19.72 -8.26
C PRO A 140 -11.85 -19.63 -6.81
N LEU A 141 -13.15 -19.73 -6.49
CA LEU A 141 -13.61 -19.68 -5.09
C LEU A 141 -13.07 -20.87 -4.28
N ARG A 142 -13.20 -22.09 -4.80
CA ARG A 142 -12.63 -23.30 -4.18
C ARG A 142 -11.09 -23.26 -4.11
N HIS A 143 -10.43 -22.55 -5.02
CA HIS A 143 -8.98 -22.39 -4.97
C HIS A 143 -8.55 -21.45 -3.84
N ILE A 144 -9.30 -20.36 -3.63
CA ILE A 144 -9.08 -19.39 -2.55
C ILE A 144 -9.38 -20.06 -1.20
N ASP A 145 -10.55 -20.68 -1.09
CA ASP A 145 -11.06 -21.23 0.16
C ASP A 145 -11.39 -22.73 0.02
N PRO A 146 -10.36 -23.59 -0.01
CA PRO A 146 -10.56 -25.03 -0.21
C PRO A 146 -11.20 -25.73 1.00
N ASP A 147 -11.02 -25.17 2.20
CA ASP A 147 -11.39 -25.75 3.48
C ASP A 147 -12.56 -25.02 4.17
N ASP A 148 -13.14 -24.00 3.52
CA ASP A 148 -14.26 -23.17 4.02
C ASP A 148 -13.91 -22.42 5.31
N ASP A 149 -12.73 -21.79 5.30
CA ASP A 149 -12.14 -21.02 6.41
C ASP A 149 -12.70 -19.59 6.52
N GLY A 150 -13.69 -19.23 5.69
CA GLY A 150 -14.36 -17.92 5.74
C GLY A 150 -13.73 -16.84 4.84
N PHE A 151 -12.99 -17.24 3.80
CA PHE A 151 -12.47 -16.32 2.78
C PHE A 151 -13.50 -16.01 1.68
N VAL A 152 -14.58 -16.79 1.61
CA VAL A 152 -15.70 -16.59 0.67
C VAL A 152 -17.01 -16.47 1.44
N CYS A 153 -17.56 -15.26 1.51
CA CYS A 153 -18.82 -14.96 2.19
C CYS A 153 -19.96 -14.83 1.19
N SER A 154 -21.07 -15.54 1.43
CA SER A 154 -22.29 -15.43 0.64
C SER A 154 -23.37 -14.65 1.37
N TYR A 155 -23.94 -13.63 0.71
CA TYR A 155 -25.05 -12.83 1.26
C TYR A 155 -26.21 -12.72 0.26
N SER A 156 -27.43 -12.54 0.78
CA SER A 156 -28.61 -12.40 -0.06
C SER A 156 -28.80 -10.94 -0.49
N TRP A 157 -28.88 -10.70 -1.79
CA TRP A 157 -29.37 -9.43 -2.34
C TRP A 157 -30.08 -9.68 -3.68
N ASP A 158 -30.85 -8.71 -4.15
CA ASP A 158 -31.48 -8.70 -5.48
C ASP A 158 -30.95 -7.49 -6.26
N ASP A 159 -30.35 -7.72 -7.43
CA ASP A 159 -29.82 -6.65 -8.29
C ASP A 159 -30.89 -5.62 -8.68
N SER A 160 -32.15 -6.04 -8.77
CA SER A 160 -33.28 -5.16 -9.09
C SER A 160 -33.68 -4.24 -7.93
N ASN A 161 -33.30 -4.60 -6.71
CA ASN A 161 -33.69 -3.90 -5.48
C ASN A 161 -32.60 -4.05 -4.40
N ILE A 162 -31.36 -3.78 -4.79
CA ILE A 162 -30.18 -4.02 -3.96
C ILE A 162 -30.24 -3.23 -2.65
N GLY A 163 -30.71 -1.99 -2.72
CA GLY A 163 -30.85 -1.09 -1.58
C GLY A 163 -31.61 -1.70 -0.41
N SER A 164 -32.78 -2.29 -0.64
CA SER A 164 -33.58 -2.84 0.46
C SER A 164 -33.16 -4.25 0.90
N THR A 165 -32.57 -5.02 -0.01
CA THR A 165 -32.23 -6.43 0.23
C THR A 165 -30.86 -6.61 0.87
N LEU A 166 -29.87 -5.78 0.50
CA LEU A 166 -28.50 -5.86 1.03
C LEU A 166 -28.35 -5.19 2.41
N ARG A 167 -29.08 -4.10 2.68
CA ARG A 167 -28.90 -3.27 3.90
C ARG A 167 -28.81 -4.06 5.22
N PRO A 168 -29.64 -5.11 5.47
CA PRO A 168 -29.54 -5.90 6.70
C PRO A 168 -28.18 -6.58 6.89
N TYR A 169 -27.48 -6.90 5.81
CA TYR A 169 -26.23 -7.66 5.82
C TYR A 169 -24.97 -6.78 5.88
N LEU A 170 -25.09 -5.45 5.72
CA LEU A 170 -23.91 -4.55 5.73
C LEU A 170 -23.12 -4.61 7.04
N ILE A 171 -23.81 -4.82 8.16
CA ILE A 171 -23.17 -4.99 9.48
C ILE A 171 -22.40 -6.31 9.58
N ASP A 172 -22.90 -7.37 8.94
CA ASP A 172 -22.23 -8.67 8.92
C ASP A 172 -21.02 -8.62 7.97
N ILE A 173 -21.16 -7.99 6.79
CA ILE A 173 -20.04 -7.74 5.86
C ILE A 173 -18.93 -6.94 6.55
N GLU A 174 -19.26 -5.87 7.29
CA GLU A 174 -18.29 -5.11 8.08
C GLU A 174 -17.60 -5.99 9.14
N ARG A 175 -18.37 -6.84 9.83
CA ARG A 175 -17.83 -7.76 10.83
C ARG A 175 -16.83 -8.72 10.19
N ASP A 176 -17.15 -9.33 9.05
CA ASP A 176 -16.26 -10.26 8.36
C ASP A 176 -14.94 -9.58 7.94
N ILE A 177 -15.02 -8.34 7.42
CA ILE A 177 -13.83 -7.55 7.07
C ILE A 177 -12.97 -7.27 8.32
N THR A 178 -13.61 -6.88 9.42
CA THR A 178 -12.92 -6.57 10.68
C THR A 178 -12.28 -7.82 11.28
N GLU A 179 -12.98 -8.95 11.24
CA GLU A 179 -12.51 -10.24 11.72
C GLU A 179 -11.30 -10.71 10.90
N PHE A 180 -11.37 -10.63 9.56
CA PHE A 180 -10.23 -10.93 8.69
C PHE A 180 -8.99 -10.11 9.07
N LEU A 181 -9.15 -8.80 9.22
CA LEU A 181 -8.05 -7.90 9.56
C LEU A 181 -7.47 -8.19 10.95
N SER A 182 -8.29 -8.66 11.89
CA SER A 182 -7.84 -9.02 13.25
C SER A 182 -6.92 -10.24 13.28
N HIS A 183 -7.06 -11.13 12.30
CA HIS A 183 -6.20 -12.31 12.14
C HIS A 183 -4.99 -12.05 11.24
N THR A 184 -4.92 -10.87 10.60
CA THR A 184 -3.80 -10.53 9.71
C THR A 184 -2.55 -10.21 10.55
N PRO A 185 -1.38 -10.84 10.27
CA PRO A 185 -0.17 -10.58 11.04
C PRO A 185 0.30 -9.13 10.87
N GLU A 186 0.53 -8.43 11.99
CA GLU A 186 1.06 -7.07 11.97
C GLU A 186 2.51 -7.01 11.46
N LEU A 187 3.28 -8.08 11.62
CA LEU A 187 4.69 -8.14 11.23
C LEU A 187 4.96 -9.39 10.41
N VAL A 188 5.52 -9.21 9.22
CA VAL A 188 5.92 -10.30 8.32
C VAL A 188 7.37 -10.13 7.89
N HIS A 189 8.09 -11.22 7.63
CA HIS A 189 9.45 -11.13 7.12
C HIS A 189 9.48 -10.48 5.73
N VAL A 190 10.54 -9.73 5.43
CA VAL A 190 10.72 -9.11 4.12
C VAL A 190 10.92 -10.20 3.06
N ASP A 191 9.88 -10.43 2.26
CA ASP A 191 9.98 -11.19 1.01
C ASP A 191 10.58 -10.35 -0.12
N GLN A 192 11.73 -10.77 -0.65
CA GLN A 192 12.42 -10.11 -1.76
C GLN A 192 11.69 -10.20 -3.10
N ALA A 193 10.78 -11.16 -3.23
CA ALA A 193 9.96 -11.34 -4.42
C ALA A 193 8.66 -10.51 -4.39
N SER A 194 8.31 -9.89 -3.26
CA SER A 194 7.11 -9.05 -3.12
C SER A 194 7.37 -7.62 -3.57
N SER A 195 6.70 -7.15 -4.63
CA SER A 195 6.79 -5.76 -5.08
C SER A 195 6.31 -4.78 -4.00
N GLY A 196 5.29 -5.18 -3.23
CA GLY A 196 4.78 -4.39 -2.12
C GLY A 196 5.77 -4.23 -0.96
N HIS A 197 6.50 -5.30 -0.60
CA HIS A 197 7.56 -5.19 0.41
C HIS A 197 8.72 -4.30 -0.08
N ILE A 198 9.06 -4.38 -1.37
CA ILE A 198 10.06 -3.50 -1.98
C ILE A 198 9.57 -2.04 -1.98
N ALA A 199 8.29 -1.79 -2.24
CA ALA A 199 7.70 -0.45 -2.15
C ALA A 199 7.84 0.11 -0.73
N PHE A 200 7.45 -0.67 0.28
CA PHE A 200 7.63 -0.26 1.68
C PHE A 200 9.10 -0.06 2.06
N LEU A 201 10.01 -0.86 1.51
CA LEU A 201 11.44 -0.66 1.69
C LEU A 201 11.93 0.67 1.08
N ILE A 202 11.49 0.99 -0.14
CA ILE A 202 11.78 2.28 -0.78
C ILE A 202 11.28 3.44 0.09
N TYR A 203 10.03 3.37 0.56
CA TYR A 203 9.46 4.36 1.46
C TYR A 203 10.28 4.50 2.75
N GLU A 204 10.72 3.38 3.33
CA GLU A 204 11.49 3.41 4.57
C GLU A 204 12.86 4.08 4.37
N LEU A 205 13.54 3.78 3.26
CA LEU A 205 14.80 4.45 2.90
C LEU A 205 14.60 5.95 2.68
N VAL A 206 13.55 6.34 1.94
CA VAL A 206 13.19 7.75 1.73
C VAL A 206 12.91 8.43 3.08
N SER A 207 12.21 7.74 3.99
CA SER A 207 11.86 8.25 5.32
C SER A 207 13.06 8.48 6.24
N ILE A 208 14.01 7.54 6.25
CA ILE A 208 15.26 7.63 7.03
C ILE A 208 16.14 8.75 6.49
N PHE A 209 16.29 8.84 5.17
CA PHE A 209 17.22 9.78 4.55
C PHE A 209 16.59 11.12 4.16
N LYS A 210 15.32 11.33 4.48
CA LYS A 210 14.50 12.55 4.35
C LYS A 210 14.22 13.05 2.94
N ALA A 211 15.19 12.95 2.05
CA ALA A 211 15.00 13.20 0.63
C ALA A 211 16.04 12.39 -0.14
N LEU A 212 15.65 11.65 -1.18
CA LEU A 212 16.54 10.82 -2.00
C LEU A 212 16.37 11.08 -3.50
N LYS A 213 17.46 10.94 -4.25
CA LYS A 213 17.46 10.91 -5.72
C LYS A 213 17.16 9.48 -6.18
N LEU A 214 16.60 9.32 -7.39
CA LEU A 214 16.35 7.99 -7.97
C LEU A 214 17.59 7.09 -7.97
N THR A 215 18.76 7.64 -8.33
CA THR A 215 20.04 6.90 -8.37
C THR A 215 20.50 6.45 -6.99
N GLU A 216 20.13 7.16 -5.93
CA GLU A 216 20.46 6.77 -4.56
C GLU A 216 19.54 5.63 -4.10
N ILE A 217 18.24 5.70 -4.42
CA ILE A 217 17.29 4.62 -4.13
C ILE A 217 17.75 3.33 -4.82
N GLU A 218 18.11 3.40 -6.10
CA GLU A 218 18.68 2.28 -6.88
C GLU A 218 19.93 1.70 -6.21
N ALA A 219 20.88 2.55 -5.83
CA ALA A 219 22.11 2.12 -5.17
C ALA A 219 21.85 1.47 -3.79
N TYR A 220 20.91 2.01 -3.01
CA TYR A 220 20.60 1.52 -1.67
C TYR A 220 19.86 0.19 -1.70
N LEU A 221 18.91 0.03 -2.61
CA LEU A 221 18.27 -1.27 -2.86
C LEU A 221 19.31 -2.31 -3.21
N LYS A 222 20.26 -1.99 -4.10
CA LYS A 222 21.35 -2.90 -4.47
C LYS A 222 22.24 -3.30 -3.29
N VAL A 223 22.58 -2.35 -2.41
CA VAL A 223 23.34 -2.62 -1.17
C VAL A 223 22.59 -3.57 -0.25
N LEU A 224 21.26 -3.47 -0.22
CA LEU A 224 20.37 -4.33 0.56
C LEU A 224 20.05 -5.67 -0.15
N GLY A 225 20.65 -5.97 -1.29
CA GLY A 225 20.46 -7.22 -2.02
C GLY A 225 19.32 -7.22 -3.04
N PHE A 226 18.70 -6.06 -3.32
CA PHE A 226 17.61 -5.92 -4.29
C PHE A 226 18.13 -5.30 -5.58
N ASP A 227 18.30 -6.12 -6.62
CA ASP A 227 18.63 -5.65 -7.97
C ASP A 227 17.34 -5.35 -8.74
N LYS A 228 16.99 -4.06 -8.88
CA LYS A 228 15.74 -3.60 -9.49
C LYS A 228 16.01 -2.58 -10.56
N SER A 229 15.28 -2.69 -11.67
CA SER A 229 15.41 -1.73 -12.76
C SER A 229 14.86 -0.36 -12.36
N ARG A 230 15.35 0.71 -13.00
CA ARG A 230 14.80 2.06 -12.82
C ARG A 230 13.33 2.17 -13.18
N VAL A 231 12.85 1.35 -14.12
CA VAL A 231 11.44 1.29 -14.50
C VAL A 231 10.62 0.78 -13.32
N GLU A 232 11.02 -0.34 -12.72
CA GLU A 232 10.36 -0.87 -11.52
C GLU A 232 10.41 0.12 -10.34
N ILE A 233 11.55 0.75 -10.07
CA ILE A 233 11.67 1.70 -8.94
C ILE A 233 10.75 2.90 -9.16
N LYS A 234 10.68 3.45 -10.39
CA LYS A 234 9.74 4.54 -10.70
C LYS A 234 8.28 4.13 -10.55
N ARG A 235 7.96 2.91 -10.96
CA ARG A 235 6.63 2.30 -10.83
C ARG A 235 6.19 2.21 -9.36
N LEU A 236 7.07 1.73 -8.48
CA LEU A 236 6.82 1.67 -7.04
C LEU A 236 6.79 3.06 -6.39
N LEU A 237 7.63 4.01 -6.82
CA LEU A 237 7.56 5.40 -6.34
C LEU A 237 6.24 6.07 -6.73
N PHE A 238 5.73 5.80 -7.93
CA PHE A 238 4.40 6.27 -8.35
C PHE A 238 3.30 5.65 -7.49
N LEU A 239 3.36 4.34 -7.22
CA LEU A 239 2.43 3.67 -6.31
C LEU A 239 2.43 4.34 -4.93
N LEU A 240 3.61 4.52 -4.34
CA LEU A 240 3.78 5.17 -3.04
C LEU A 240 3.29 6.61 -3.02
N ASN A 241 3.36 7.32 -4.15
CA ASN A 241 2.78 8.65 -4.29
C ASN A 241 1.26 8.64 -4.28
N LYS A 242 0.66 7.73 -5.04
CA LYS A 242 -0.79 7.55 -5.05
C LYS A 242 -1.36 7.08 -3.71
N LEU A 243 -0.56 6.36 -2.93
CA LEU A 243 -0.88 5.93 -1.57
C LEU A 243 -0.47 6.95 -0.49
N GLU A 244 -0.02 8.14 -0.87
CA GLU A 244 0.34 9.24 0.03
C GLU A 244 1.48 8.91 1.02
N PHE A 245 2.38 8.01 0.64
CA PHE A 245 3.60 7.71 1.39
C PHE A 245 4.77 8.61 1.00
N VAL A 246 4.94 8.87 -0.31
CA VAL A 246 6.08 9.58 -0.88
C VAL A 246 5.61 10.64 -1.87
N ASP A 247 6.21 11.83 -1.82
CA ASP A 247 6.05 12.83 -2.87
C ASP A 247 7.41 13.21 -3.45
N SER A 248 7.43 13.97 -4.54
CA SER A 248 8.65 14.34 -5.25
C SER A 248 8.70 15.82 -5.62
N ARG A 249 9.91 16.38 -5.65
CA ARG A 249 10.13 17.77 -6.05
C ARG A 249 11.36 17.89 -6.94
N ARG A 250 11.16 18.53 -8.08
CA ARG A 250 12.24 18.89 -9.00
C ARG A 250 13.03 20.08 -8.42
N ARG A 251 14.35 19.93 -8.33
CA ARG A 251 15.30 21.05 -8.11
C ARG A 251 16.45 20.97 -9.09
N GLY A 252 16.58 21.99 -9.93
CA GLY A 252 17.49 21.94 -11.08
C GLY A 252 17.09 20.81 -12.03
N LYS A 253 18.00 19.87 -12.28
CA LYS A 253 17.79 18.72 -13.19
C LYS A 253 17.42 17.42 -12.47
N LEU A 254 17.28 17.45 -11.14
CA LEU A 254 17.09 16.25 -10.32
C LEU A 254 15.75 16.29 -9.60
N ASP A 255 15.14 15.13 -9.48
CA ASP A 255 13.98 14.91 -8.63
C ASP A 255 14.44 14.37 -7.28
N TYR A 256 13.86 14.91 -6.22
CA TYR A 256 14.07 14.47 -4.85
C TYR A 256 12.75 13.91 -4.33
N TYR A 257 12.77 12.63 -3.95
CA TYR A 257 11.66 11.91 -3.33
C TYR A 257 11.75 12.05 -1.81
N PHE A 258 10.66 12.38 -1.15
CA PHE A 258 10.60 12.65 0.29
C PHE A 258 9.32 12.05 0.89
N PRO A 259 9.34 11.68 2.19
CA PRO A 259 8.16 11.10 2.83
C PRO A 259 7.10 12.17 3.08
N ILE A 260 5.84 11.79 2.92
CA ILE A 260 4.66 12.59 3.33
C ILE A 260 3.78 11.86 4.34
N SER A 261 3.97 10.55 4.51
CA SER A 261 3.44 9.78 5.65
C SER A 261 4.46 9.68 6.79
N LYS A 262 3.95 9.53 8.02
CA LYS A 262 4.75 9.32 9.26
C LYS A 262 4.82 7.85 9.68
N GLU A 263 4.23 6.95 8.91
CA GLU A 263 4.21 5.53 9.22
C GLU A 263 5.61 4.89 9.24
N LEU A 264 5.73 3.80 9.99
CA LEU A 264 6.90 2.94 9.98
C LEU A 264 6.50 1.64 9.29
N LYS A 265 7.02 1.40 8.07
CA LYS A 265 6.63 0.24 7.25
C LYS A 265 7.66 -0.87 7.23
N VAL A 266 8.92 -0.61 7.61
CA VAL A 266 9.94 -1.65 7.75
C VAL A 266 10.73 -1.49 9.06
N HIS A 267 10.73 -2.56 9.85
CA HIS A 267 11.58 -2.73 11.03
C HIS A 267 12.88 -3.39 10.59
N PHE A 268 13.94 -2.58 10.47
CA PHE A 268 15.26 -3.09 10.15
C PHE A 268 15.93 -3.76 11.35
N THR A 269 16.57 -4.89 11.07
CA THR A 269 17.42 -5.61 12.03
C THR A 269 18.88 -5.63 11.53
N ASN A 270 19.76 -6.22 12.33
CA ASN A 270 21.21 -6.14 12.09
C ASN A 270 21.78 -7.49 11.74
N GLN A 271 22.81 -7.46 10.91
CA GLN A 271 23.69 -8.61 10.74
C GLN A 271 24.36 -8.94 12.08
N THR A 272 24.46 -10.23 12.38
CA THR A 272 25.13 -10.72 13.59
C THR A 272 26.55 -10.17 13.67
N GLY A 273 26.91 -9.61 14.84
CA GLY A 273 28.24 -9.03 15.07
C GLY A 273 28.46 -7.61 14.52
N ARG A 274 27.45 -6.99 13.89
CA ARG A 274 27.49 -5.58 13.49
C ARG A 274 26.81 -4.66 14.51
N PRO A 275 27.15 -3.36 14.52
CA PRO A 275 26.49 -2.39 15.39
C PRO A 275 24.97 -2.38 15.18
N ARG A 276 24.23 -2.11 16.26
CA ARG A 276 22.77 -2.02 16.21
C ARG A 276 22.32 -0.90 15.27
N PHE A 277 21.41 -1.23 14.36
CA PHE A 277 20.64 -0.34 13.50
C PHE A 277 19.93 0.66 14.40
N ASP A 278 20.17 1.93 14.09
CA ASP A 278 19.57 3.05 14.78
C ASP A 278 19.11 4.05 13.71
N ARG A 279 17.79 4.05 13.52
CA ARG A 279 17.09 4.94 12.58
C ARG A 279 17.46 6.41 12.81
N GLN A 280 17.51 6.84 14.06
CA GLN A 280 17.78 8.24 14.42
C GLN A 280 19.23 8.58 14.11
N LYS A 281 20.17 7.71 14.48
CA LYS A 281 21.59 7.87 14.16
C LYS A 281 21.83 7.97 12.65
N MET A 282 21.16 7.14 11.85
CA MET A 282 21.26 7.20 10.38
C MET A 282 20.71 8.50 9.82
N THR A 283 19.54 8.93 10.32
CA THR A 283 18.92 10.20 9.93
C THR A 283 19.85 11.37 10.28
N MET A 284 20.40 11.38 11.50
CA MET A 284 21.32 12.43 11.96
C MET A 284 22.59 12.50 11.12
N ALA A 285 23.21 11.35 10.82
CA ALA A 285 24.41 11.30 9.99
C ALA A 285 24.15 11.84 8.58
N ALA A 286 23.01 11.48 7.98
CA ALA A 286 22.59 12.00 6.68
C ALA A 286 22.37 13.53 6.73
N MET A 287 21.66 14.03 7.74
CA MET A 287 21.42 15.47 7.91
C MET A 287 22.72 16.26 8.15
N GLN A 288 23.67 15.72 8.91
CA GLN A 288 24.99 16.35 9.10
C GLN A 288 25.77 16.45 7.78
N PHE A 289 25.76 15.37 6.99
CA PHE A 289 26.34 15.37 5.65
C PHE A 289 25.68 16.42 4.76
N TYR A 290 24.35 16.46 4.69
CA TYR A 290 23.62 17.40 3.83
C TYR A 290 23.85 18.87 4.23
N ASN A 291 23.86 19.18 5.53
CA ASN A 291 24.04 20.55 6.03
C ASN A 291 25.44 21.10 5.82
N THR A 292 26.46 20.24 5.71
CA THR A 292 27.86 20.67 5.66
C THR A 292 28.50 20.57 4.28
N ASN A 293 27.76 20.06 3.29
CA ASN A 293 28.24 19.90 1.91
C ASN A 293 27.37 20.69 0.92
N ASP A 294 27.98 21.67 0.25
CA ASP A 294 27.28 22.55 -0.70
C ASP A 294 26.61 21.81 -1.87
N SER A 295 27.11 20.64 -2.27
CA SER A 295 26.49 19.80 -3.31
C SER A 295 25.07 19.35 -2.94
N GLU A 296 24.75 19.34 -1.64
CA GLU A 296 23.46 18.92 -1.11
C GLU A 296 22.51 20.10 -0.84
N ARG A 297 22.87 21.33 -1.23
CA ARG A 297 22.05 22.53 -1.03
C ARG A 297 20.63 22.39 -1.60
N HIS A 298 20.48 21.82 -2.79
CA HIS A 298 19.16 21.57 -3.38
C HIS A 298 18.33 20.58 -2.55
N ARG A 299 18.97 19.54 -1.99
CA ARG A 299 18.30 18.57 -1.11
C ARG A 299 17.84 19.26 0.17
N MET A 300 18.73 20.06 0.77
CA MET A 300 18.41 20.82 1.98
C MET A 300 17.26 21.78 1.77
N PHE A 301 17.18 22.45 0.61
CA PHE A 301 16.04 23.29 0.28
C PHE A 301 14.71 22.52 0.29
N VAL A 302 14.68 21.34 -0.34
CA VAL A 302 13.49 20.47 -0.34
C VAL A 302 13.12 20.08 1.09
N ILE A 303 14.10 19.62 1.90
CA ILE A 303 13.85 19.21 3.29
C ILE A 303 13.32 20.40 4.12
N SER A 304 13.91 21.59 3.98
CA SER A 304 13.48 22.78 4.73
C SER A 304 12.06 23.22 4.38
N GLU A 305 11.67 23.19 3.10
CA GLU A 305 10.29 23.49 2.70
C GLU A 305 9.28 22.51 3.29
N LEU A 306 9.64 21.23 3.42
CA LEU A 306 8.76 20.22 4.02
C LEU A 306 8.58 20.45 5.51
N LEU A 307 9.67 20.69 6.24
CA LEU A 307 9.61 21.00 7.67
C LEU A 307 8.79 22.28 7.93
N GLN A 308 8.88 23.27 7.03
CA GLN A 308 8.06 24.47 7.12
C GLN A 308 6.56 24.15 6.95
N LYS A 309 6.19 23.39 5.92
CA LYS A 309 4.80 22.97 5.70
C LYS A 309 4.24 22.15 6.87
N GLU A 310 5.02 21.21 7.40
CA GLU A 310 4.62 20.42 8.58
C GLU A 310 4.36 21.30 9.80
N LYS A 311 5.18 22.35 9.98
CA LYS A 311 5.01 23.31 11.06
C LYS A 311 3.74 24.15 10.87
N GLU A 312 3.51 24.67 9.66
CA GLU A 312 2.30 25.43 9.31
C GLU A 312 1.03 24.59 9.56
N GLN A 313 1.00 23.33 9.11
CA GLN A 313 -0.13 22.42 9.34
C GLN A 313 -0.35 22.09 10.83
N ALA A 314 0.73 21.91 11.60
CA ALA A 314 0.62 21.66 13.03
C ALA A 314 0.10 22.88 13.80
N GLU A 315 0.46 24.10 13.36
CA GLU A 315 -0.04 25.35 13.92
C GLU A 315 -1.54 25.55 13.61
N GLU A 316 -1.98 25.21 12.39
CA GLU A 316 -3.40 25.25 12.00
C GLU A 316 -4.25 24.23 12.79
N GLN A 317 -3.73 23.01 12.99
CA GLN A 317 -4.43 21.96 13.76
C GLN A 317 -4.42 22.20 15.27
N GLY A 318 -3.43 22.91 15.80
CA GLY A 318 -3.36 23.29 17.22
C GLY A 318 -4.13 24.56 17.58
N ALA A 319 -4.58 25.34 16.59
CA ALA A 319 -5.38 26.54 16.75
C ALA A 319 -6.90 26.30 16.59
N ALA A 320 -7.31 25.09 16.21
CA ALA A 320 -8.69 24.61 16.12
C ALA A 320 -9.09 23.79 17.35
#